data_AF-A0A0B3VNM6-F1
#
_entry.id   AF-A0A0B3VNM6-F1
#
_cell.length_a   1.000
_cell.length_b   1.000
_cell.length_c   1.000
_cell.angle_alpha   90.00
_cell.angle_beta   90.00
_cell.angle_gamma   90.00
#
_symmetry.space_group_name_H-M   'P 1'
#
loop_
_entity.id
_entity.type
_entity.pdbx_description
1 polymer ?
#
loop_
_entity_poly.entity_id
_entity_poly.type
_entity_poly.pdbx_seq_one_letter_code
_entity_poly.pdbx_strand_id
1 'polypeptide(L)'
;MIRKSILVENQEIKDLLSVIKQHYASDNRKTIQEVSLNHVVNNVYKQNIKNYIIEKWYTLETKVGHQITLLENNYNKSIINKLYKKSRDLNFVIKTRPDDSSRELHDSIKSASNIDVVIKEF
;
A
#
# COMPACT_ATOMS: atom_id res chain seq x y z
N MET A 1 -1.92 18.64 -4.88
CA MET A 1 -2.77 17.64 -4.20
C MET A 1 -2.71 16.37 -5.01
N ILE A 2 -2.32 15.25 -4.40
CA ILE A 2 -2.10 13.99 -5.11
C ILE A 2 -3.35 13.12 -4.91
N ARG A 3 -4.03 12.74 -6.01
CA ARG A 3 -5.12 11.75 -5.99
C ARG A 3 -4.56 10.36 -6.24
N LYS A 4 -5.06 9.36 -5.51
CA LYS A 4 -4.70 7.95 -5.69
C LYS A 4 -5.91 7.04 -5.50
N SER A 5 -5.99 6.00 -6.32
CA SER A 5 -6.91 4.87 -6.16
C SER A 5 -6.31 3.89 -5.14
N ILE A 6 -6.77 3.96 -3.90
CA ILE A 6 -6.28 3.12 -2.79
C ILE A 6 -7.14 1.87 -2.63
N LEU A 7 -6.50 0.74 -2.34
CA LEU A 7 -7.21 -0.46 -1.89
C LEU A 7 -7.71 -0.23 -0.46
N VAL A 8 -9.00 -0.46 -0.23
CA VAL A 8 -9.59 -0.38 1.12
C VAL A 8 -9.13 -1.59 1.94
N GLU A 9 -8.72 -1.33 3.17
CA GLU A 9 -8.17 -2.35 4.07
C GLU A 9 -9.21 -3.42 4.47
N ASN A 10 -9.14 -4.60 3.85
CA ASN A 10 -9.70 -5.84 4.40
C ASN A 10 -8.66 -6.57 5.28
N GLN A 11 -9.01 -7.73 5.85
CA GLN A 11 -8.11 -8.45 6.77
C GLN A 11 -6.78 -8.84 6.11
N GLU A 12 -6.82 -9.36 4.88
CA GLU A 12 -5.61 -9.77 4.14
C GLU A 12 -4.66 -8.58 3.89
N ILE A 13 -5.22 -7.44 3.48
CA ILE A 13 -4.45 -6.20 3.26
C ILE A 13 -3.86 -5.71 4.58
N LYS A 14 -4.63 -5.73 5.68
CA LYS A 14 -4.16 -5.33 7.01
C LYS A 14 -3.00 -6.19 7.49
N ASP A 15 -3.09 -7.50 7.30
CA ASP A 15 -2.05 -8.45 7.70
C ASP A 15 -0.76 -8.20 6.92
N LEU A 16 -0.85 -8.03 5.60
CA LEU A 16 0.32 -7.71 4.77
C LEU A 16 0.93 -6.35 5.15
N LEU A 17 0.11 -5.31 5.30
CA LEU A 17 0.58 -3.99 5.73
C LEU A 17 1.22 -4.04 7.11
N SER A 18 0.71 -4.86 8.04
CA SER A 18 1.29 -5.04 9.38
C SER A 18 2.69 -5.65 9.30
N VAL A 19 2.87 -6.71 8.50
CA VAL A 19 4.17 -7.34 8.29
C VAL A 19 5.17 -6.36 7.67
N ILE A 20 4.75 -5.60 6.65
CA ILE A 20 5.58 -4.56 6.04
C ILE A 20 5.94 -3.50 7.10
N LYS A 21 4.97 -2.99 7.86
CA LYS A 21 5.19 -1.96 8.90
C LYS A 21 6.24 -2.41 9.93
N GLN A 22 6.33 -3.70 10.25
CA GLN A 22 7.26 -4.23 11.24
C GLN A 22 8.67 -4.48 10.70
N HIS A 23 8.83 -4.83 9.41
CA HIS A 23 10.08 -5.38 8.89
C HIS A 23 10.77 -4.56 7.81
N TYR A 24 10.04 -3.68 7.13
CA TYR A 24 10.59 -2.86 6.06
C TYR A 24 11.20 -1.58 6.63
N ALA A 25 12.45 -1.25 6.34
CA ALA A 25 13.08 0.01 6.75
C ALA A 25 12.97 1.05 5.62
N SER A 26 12.01 1.97 5.74
CA SER A 26 11.82 3.06 4.75
C SER A 26 12.88 4.14 4.92
N ASP A 27 13.46 4.60 3.82
CA ASP A 27 14.37 5.75 3.74
C ASP A 27 13.63 7.08 3.51
N ASN A 28 12.32 7.03 3.22
CA ASN A 28 11.46 8.19 3.07
C ASN A 28 11.20 8.89 4.40
N ARG A 29 11.81 10.06 4.60
CA ARG A 29 11.78 10.76 5.89
C ARG A 29 10.64 11.77 6.04
N LYS A 30 10.12 12.34 4.95
CA LYS A 30 9.21 13.50 5.03
C LYS A 30 8.28 13.68 3.82
N THR A 31 8.18 12.72 2.91
CA THR A 31 7.38 12.89 1.68
C THR A 31 6.29 11.83 1.57
N ILE A 32 5.35 12.10 0.68
CA ILE A 32 4.48 11.05 0.12
C ILE A 32 5.26 10.40 -1.01
N GLN A 33 5.37 9.08 -1.01
CA GLN A 33 6.12 8.33 -2.02
C GLN A 33 5.41 7.03 -2.35
N GLU A 34 5.39 6.67 -3.63
CA GLU A 34 5.03 5.31 -4.04
C GLU A 34 6.30 4.50 -4.25
N VAL A 35 6.31 3.30 -3.67
CA VAL A 35 7.42 2.36 -3.80
C VAL A 35 6.94 1.02 -4.36
N SER A 36 7.78 0.41 -5.18
CA SER A 36 7.52 -0.90 -5.78
C SER A 36 7.79 -2.05 -4.79
N LEU A 37 7.29 -3.24 -5.11
CA LEU A 37 7.61 -4.47 -4.37
C LEU A 37 9.13 -4.65 -4.18
N ASN A 38 9.92 -4.47 -5.25
CA ASN A 38 11.37 -4.64 -5.19
C ASN A 38 12.01 -3.67 -4.20
N HIS A 39 11.55 -2.41 -4.16
CA HIS A 39 12.03 -1.45 -3.18
C HIS A 39 11.72 -1.89 -1.75
N VAL A 40 10.49 -2.34 -1.49
CA VAL A 40 10.09 -2.84 -0.16
C VAL A 40 10.94 -4.04 0.25
N VAL A 41 11.07 -5.03 -0.62
CA VAL A 41 11.78 -6.29 -0.37
C VAL A 41 13.28 -6.08 -0.16
N ASN A 42 13.91 -5.18 -0.93
CA ASN A 42 15.33 -4.87 -0.77
C ASN A 42 15.65 -4.25 0.59
N ASN A 43 14.66 -3.61 1.22
CA ASN A 43 14.76 -2.95 2.52
C ASN A 43 14.18 -3.79 3.68
N VAL A 44 13.98 -5.09 3.47
CA VAL A 44 13.64 -6.07 4.51
C VAL A 44 14.86 -6.94 4.76
N TYR A 45 15.26 -7.16 6.02
CA TYR A 45 16.47 -7.95 6.32
C TYR A 45 16.23 -9.47 6.24
N LYS A 46 15.13 -9.97 6.81
CA LYS A 46 14.86 -11.40 6.98
C LYS A 46 14.30 -12.03 5.70
N GLN A 47 14.97 -13.07 5.17
CA GLN A 47 14.60 -13.70 3.89
C GLN A 47 13.21 -14.33 3.90
N ASN A 48 12.81 -15.00 4.98
CA ASN A 48 11.47 -15.58 5.10
C ASN A 48 10.36 -14.50 5.04
N ILE A 49 10.62 -13.33 5.62
CA ILE A 49 9.69 -12.18 5.54
C ILE A 49 9.65 -11.62 4.12
N LYS A 50 10.80 -11.54 3.42
CA LYS A 50 10.81 -11.16 1.99
C LYS A 50 9.91 -12.08 1.17
N ASN A 51 10.07 -13.40 1.33
CA ASN A 51 9.29 -14.39 0.60
C ASN A 51 7.79 -14.23 0.88
N TYR A 52 7.42 -14.04 2.16
CA TYR A 52 6.02 -13.79 2.54
C TYR A 52 5.45 -12.54 1.88
N ILE A 53 6.19 -11.42 1.92
CA ILE A 53 5.74 -10.16 1.30
C ILE A 53 5.57 -10.35 -0.20
N ILE A 54 6.52 -10.99 -0.88
CA ILE A 54 6.46 -11.27 -2.32
C ILE A 54 5.21 -12.10 -2.66
N GLU A 55 4.99 -13.22 -1.97
CA GLU A 55 3.84 -14.10 -2.21
C GLU A 55 2.51 -13.36 -2.02
N LYS A 56 2.34 -12.66 -0.90
CA LYS A 56 1.09 -11.96 -0.59
C LYS A 56 0.87 -10.76 -1.50
N TRP A 57 1.93 -10.06 -1.89
CA TRP A 57 1.83 -8.96 -2.85
C TRP A 57 1.38 -9.46 -4.21
N TYR A 58 1.99 -10.52 -4.75
CA TYR A 58 1.57 -11.08 -6.04
C TYR A 58 0.16 -11.69 -5.98
N THR A 59 -0.22 -12.29 -4.85
CA THR A 59 -1.60 -12.76 -4.64
C THR A 59 -2.58 -11.59 -4.71
N LEU A 60 -2.23 -10.46 -4.08
CA LEU A 60 -3.05 -9.24 -4.10
C LEU A 60 -3.13 -8.64 -5.52
N GLU A 61 -2.01 -8.55 -6.25
CA GLU A 61 -2.01 -8.11 -7.65
C GLU A 61 -2.85 -9.02 -8.55
N THR A 62 -2.78 -10.34 -8.33
CA THR A 62 -3.57 -11.33 -9.08
C THR A 62 -5.06 -11.15 -8.84
N LYS A 63 -5.47 -10.97 -7.57
CA LYS A 63 -6.88 -10.72 -7.21
C LYS A 63 -7.40 -9.42 -7.80
N VAL A 64 -6.61 -8.36 -7.71
CA VAL A 64 -6.99 -7.05 -8.22
C VAL A 64 -6.94 -6.99 -9.75
N GLY A 65 -6.13 -7.83 -10.40
CA GLY A 65 -5.92 -7.83 -11.84
C GLY A 65 -5.05 -6.67 -12.34
N HIS A 66 -4.40 -5.93 -11.43
CA HIS A 66 -3.56 -4.79 -11.74
C HIS A 66 -2.31 -4.78 -10.88
N GLN A 67 -1.25 -4.14 -11.40
CA GLN A 67 -0.06 -3.82 -10.62
C GLN A 67 -0.43 -2.89 -9.45
N ILE A 68 0.17 -3.15 -8.30
CA ILE A 68 0.02 -2.32 -7.11
C ILE A 68 1.36 -1.76 -6.64
N THR A 69 1.30 -0.61 -5.98
CA THR A 69 2.43 0.03 -5.30
C THR A 69 2.08 0.24 -3.83
N LEU A 70 3.11 0.41 -2.99
CA LEU A 70 2.92 0.83 -1.61
C LEU A 70 3.07 2.35 -1.55
N LEU A 71 2.01 3.05 -1.15
CA LEU A 71 2.02 4.48 -0.87
C LEU A 71 2.45 4.70 0.57
N GLU A 72 3.62 5.30 0.73
CA GLU A 72 4.14 5.77 1.99
C GLU A 72 3.70 7.21 2.22
N ASN A 73 2.93 7.45 3.28
CA ASN A 73 2.61 8.79 3.74
C ASN A 73 3.37 9.10 5.02
N ASN A 74 4.59 9.61 4.85
CA ASN A 74 5.45 10.06 5.96
C ASN A 74 5.44 11.59 6.14
N TYR A 75 4.55 12.31 5.44
CA TYR A 75 4.43 13.75 5.53
C TYR A 75 3.89 14.17 6.91
N ASN A 76 4.63 15.05 7.60
CA ASN A 76 4.25 15.71 8.87
C ASN A 76 3.52 14.86 9.92
N LYS A 77 4.14 13.75 10.36
CA LYS A 77 3.81 13.19 11.67
C LYS A 77 4.30 14.14 12.76
N SER A 78 3.36 14.71 13.53
CA SER A 78 3.64 15.54 14.70
C SER A 78 4.65 14.85 15.64
N ILE A 79 5.40 15.64 16.42
CA ILE A 79 6.35 15.12 17.42
C ILE A 79 5.68 14.07 18.33
N ILE A 80 4.40 14.29 18.63
CA ILE A 80 3.51 13.38 19.36
C ILE A 80 3.41 12.01 18.65
N ASN A 81 3.13 11.97 17.34
CA ASN A 81 3.07 10.71 16.58
C ASN A 81 4.41 9.96 16.52
N LYS A 82 5.54 10.69 16.58
CA LYS A 82 6.88 10.10 16.67
C LYS A 82 7.13 9.47 18.05
N LEU A 83 6.71 10.14 19.12
CA LEU A 83 6.83 9.67 20.50
C LEU A 83 5.99 8.41 20.75
N TYR A 84 4.76 8.35 20.22
CA TYR A 84 3.87 7.20 20.39
C TYR A 84 4.11 6.06 19.39
N LYS A 85 5.17 6.13 18.56
CA LYS A 85 5.47 5.16 17.49
C LYS A 85 4.23 4.79 16.65
N LYS A 86 3.32 5.76 16.41
CA LYS A 86 2.10 5.49 15.62
C LYS A 86 2.54 5.00 14.23
N SER A 87 2.15 3.77 13.91
CA SER A 87 2.61 3.01 12.75
C SER A 87 2.57 3.84 11.46
N ARG A 88 3.54 3.64 10.55
CA ARG A 88 3.60 4.29 9.23
C ARG A 88 2.21 4.26 8.56
N ASP A 89 1.80 5.39 7.98
CA ASP A 89 0.58 5.44 7.17
C ASP A 89 0.96 4.88 5.80
N LEU A 90 0.60 3.62 5.60
CA LEU A 90 0.92 2.84 4.40
C LEU A 90 -0.39 2.38 3.80
N ASN A 91 -0.54 2.56 2.49
CA ASN A 91 -1.71 2.10 1.75
C ASN A 91 -1.24 1.39 0.48
N PHE A 92 -1.95 0.37 0.04
CA PHE A 92 -1.75 -0.16 -1.31
C PHE A 92 -2.51 0.71 -2.31
N VAL A 93 -1.87 1.00 -3.44
CA VAL A 93 -2.42 1.81 -4.53
C VAL A 93 -2.41 0.96 -5.79
N ILE A 94 -3.51 0.99 -6.54
CA ILE A 94 -3.52 0.42 -7.89
C ILE A 94 -2.90 1.41 -8.86
N LYS A 95 -2.05 0.94 -9.77
CA LYS A 95 -1.32 1.79 -10.70
C LYS A 95 -2.21 2.22 -11.88
N THR A 96 -3.22 3.02 -11.58
CA THR A 96 -4.23 3.51 -12.53
C THR A 96 -4.40 5.02 -12.40
N ARG A 97 -4.97 5.66 -13.43
CA ARG A 97 -5.27 7.09 -13.38
C ARG A 97 -6.52 7.30 -12.52
N PRO A 98 -6.48 8.09 -11.43
CA PRO A 98 -7.63 8.30 -10.54
C PRO A 98 -8.50 9.43 -11.07
N ASP A 99 -9.39 9.11 -12.01
CA ASP A 99 -10.37 10.02 -12.61
C ASP A 99 -11.75 9.36 -12.74
N ASP A 100 -12.71 10.04 -13.37
CA ASP A 100 -14.10 9.58 -13.47
C ASP A 100 -14.24 8.24 -14.22
N SER A 101 -13.28 7.86 -15.05
CA SER A 101 -13.25 6.54 -15.71
C SER A 101 -12.84 5.40 -14.77
N SER A 102 -12.39 5.73 -13.56
CA SER A 102 -11.97 4.75 -12.55
C SER A 102 -13.14 4.00 -11.91
N ARG A 103 -14.36 4.53 -11.95
CA ARG A 103 -15.49 3.92 -11.25
C ARG A 103 -15.81 2.52 -11.79
N GLU A 104 -15.92 2.38 -13.11
CA GLU A 104 -16.16 1.06 -13.74
C GLU A 104 -15.05 0.07 -13.41
N LEU A 105 -13.80 0.54 -13.37
CA LEU A 105 -12.66 -0.27 -12.97
C LEU A 105 -12.76 -0.69 -11.49
N HIS A 106 -13.10 0.23 -10.59
CA HIS A 106 -13.24 -0.04 -9.16
C HIS A 106 -14.37 -1.04 -8.91
N ASP A 107 -15.50 -0.90 -9.59
CA ASP A 107 -16.64 -1.81 -9.51
C ASP A 107 -16.27 -3.20 -10.05
N SER A 108 -15.52 -3.27 -11.15
CA SER A 108 -15.00 -4.51 -11.71
C SER A 108 -14.05 -5.22 -10.73
N ILE A 109 -13.11 -4.49 -10.14
CA ILE A 109 -12.20 -5.01 -9.10
C ILE A 109 -13.01 -5.53 -7.90
N LYS A 110 -13.98 -4.75 -7.41
CA LYS A 110 -14.81 -5.15 -6.28
C LYS A 110 -15.60 -6.42 -6.58
N SER A 111 -16.19 -6.52 -7.77
CA SER A 111 -16.93 -7.69 -8.21
C SER A 111 -16.05 -8.94 -8.30
N ALA A 112 -14.84 -8.82 -8.87
CA ALA A 112 -13.94 -9.95 -9.09
C ALA A 112 -13.18 -10.39 -7.83
N SER A 113 -12.86 -9.47 -6.94
CA SER A 113 -11.91 -9.71 -5.83
C SER A 113 -12.50 -9.51 -4.43
N ASN A 114 -13.71 -8.93 -4.34
CA ASN A 114 -14.32 -8.42 -3.11
C ASN A 114 -13.49 -7.32 -2.40
N ILE A 115 -12.50 -6.73 -3.07
CA ILE A 115 -11.68 -5.62 -2.54
C ILE A 115 -12.25 -4.29 -3.05
N ASP A 116 -12.61 -3.40 -2.13
CA ASP A 116 -13.04 -2.06 -2.50
C ASP A 116 -11.84 -1.19 -2.88
N VAL A 117 -12.05 -0.29 -3.84
CA VAL A 117 -11.07 0.72 -4.23
C VAL A 117 -11.73 2.09 -4.09
N VAL A 118 -11.00 3.06 -3.51
CA VAL A 118 -11.50 4.44 -3.37
C VAL A 118 -10.47 5.45 -3.84
N ILE A 119 -10.92 6.57 -4.40
CA ILE A 119 -10.05 7.71 -4.70
C ILE A 119 -9.85 8.52 -3.43
N LYS A 120 -8.60 8.71 -3.02
CA LYS A 120 -8.21 9.54 -1.88
C LYS A 120 -7.24 10.63 -2.30
N GLU A 121 -7.41 11.80 -1.69
CA GLU A 121 -6.49 12.93 -1.84
C GLU A 121 -5.48 12.98 -0.68
N PHE A 122 -4.23 13.33 -1.01
CA PHE A 122 -3.11 13.49 -0.10
C PHE A 122 -2.37 14.82 -0.35
#